data_AF-A0A935RZT0-F1
#
_entry.id   AF-A0A935RZT0-F1
#
_cell.length_a   1.000
_cell.length_b   1.000
_cell.length_c   1.000
_cell.angle_alpha   90.00
_cell.angle_beta   90.00
_cell.angle_gamma   90.00
#
_symmetry.space_group_name_H-M   'P 1'
#
loop_
_entity.id
_entity.type
_entity.pdbx_description
1 polymer ?
#
loop_
_entity_poly.entity_id
_entity_poly.type
_entity_poly.pdbx_seq_one_letter_code
_entity_poly.pdbx_strand_id
1 'polypeptide(L)'
;MKNVLFLAAFYIFTFLIYQELPAQSGKFLQIELNAGISEPIQEFRSQHMFTGRGVSAAGGFDYFFNHFGIGFSGGYFTNESGQSFTSYIEHKYFEKLNTAAFKDWNTKYIVFGPSFKFSLKKFEFDLFAKGGYSQILVPDLLFSKRFFSQTFEVYRFSGTSDDWQFAWSAGARAIFKVTDWIGLQAKADYFTTSYLSTVGYDNTFRDANDGNRNGVIEDAEYFESQKVINKGVSNLSVLNMNLGLVFHLGRKSASKPAQMLPELPEVTMLGEEMIENSDPESVEPKKQDVIELINEQAPIQEKETEGIPIVNVYEEPVKHLAEEEQVIEKIEIPTTTYDAPESTYDAEAAEFLYKAGESYFATNDFENAMPCFNKLKADPKYPRAKYMFALALCAMGNCTEAKKEYKEFAKTYKETDSRTLEIIFASHFERCSISGKMKVEKTGLNDEKKDVAEIPEEYKIQFIAMRKPDVAFPRLANVGTVSTEFFPNKSVYRYTLGGYTDINSAAADVYKVRKMGFRDAFVAMYRNGVRVNTLYHAK
;
A
#
# COMPACT_ATOMS: atom_id res chain seq x y z
N MET A 1 -29.44 20.38 -1.02
CA MET A 1 -29.77 19.07 -1.64
C MET A 1 -30.28 18.02 -0.65
N LYS A 2 -29.66 17.80 0.53
CA LYS A 2 -30.10 16.77 1.50
C LYS A 2 -31.60 16.83 1.90
N ASN A 3 -32.14 18.02 2.14
CA ASN A 3 -33.54 18.18 2.56
C ASN A 3 -34.56 17.92 1.42
N VAL A 4 -34.16 18.15 0.17
CA VAL A 4 -35.04 17.95 -1.00
C VAL A 4 -35.20 16.46 -1.30
N LEU A 5 -34.13 15.68 -1.15
CA LEU A 5 -34.17 14.22 -1.36
C LEU A 5 -35.05 13.53 -0.31
N PHE A 6 -34.98 13.99 0.95
CA PHE A 6 -35.77 13.43 2.04
C PHE A 6 -37.26 13.76 1.89
N LEU A 7 -37.60 14.99 1.47
CA LEU A 7 -38.98 15.37 1.18
C LEU A 7 -39.54 14.58 -0.02
N ALA A 8 -38.75 14.42 -1.09
CA ALA A 8 -39.15 13.65 -2.26
C ALA A 8 -39.39 12.16 -1.89
N ALA A 9 -38.52 11.55 -1.09
CA ALA A 9 -38.70 10.19 -0.60
C ALA A 9 -39.96 10.06 0.27
N PHE A 10 -40.24 11.05 1.14
CA PHE A 10 -41.45 11.07 1.96
C PHE A 10 -42.73 11.23 1.13
N TYR A 11 -42.71 12.10 0.11
CA TYR A 11 -43.85 12.27 -0.82
C TYR A 11 -44.07 11.03 -1.69
N ILE A 12 -43.02 10.38 -2.16
CA ILE A 12 -43.12 9.11 -2.89
C ILE A 12 -43.68 8.02 -1.97
N PHE A 13 -43.21 7.93 -0.73
CA PHE A 13 -43.70 6.95 0.26
C PHE A 13 -45.18 7.17 0.60
N THR A 14 -45.57 8.43 0.87
CA THR A 14 -46.98 8.77 1.13
C THR A 14 -47.86 8.59 -0.11
N PHE A 15 -47.37 8.89 -1.31
CA PHE A 15 -48.09 8.64 -2.56
C PHE A 15 -48.26 7.15 -2.84
N LEU A 16 -47.24 6.31 -2.57
CA LEU A 16 -47.33 4.86 -2.68
C LEU A 16 -48.33 4.27 -1.68
N ILE A 17 -48.36 4.77 -0.44
CA ILE A 17 -49.37 4.39 0.54
C ILE A 17 -50.78 4.82 0.09
N TYR A 18 -50.90 5.99 -0.52
CA TYR A 18 -52.20 6.54 -0.96
C TYR A 18 -52.75 5.84 -2.22
N GLN A 19 -51.87 5.25 -3.04
CA GLN A 19 -52.23 4.51 -4.26
C GLN A 19 -52.59 3.03 -4.00
N GLU A 20 -52.46 2.51 -2.77
CA GLU A 20 -52.94 1.18 -2.35
C GLU A 20 -54.48 1.18 -2.17
N LEU A 21 -55.16 1.46 -3.28
CA LEU A 21 -56.51 1.05 -3.64
C LEU A 21 -56.51 -0.48 -3.93
N PRO A 22 -57.68 -1.13 -3.91
CA PRO A 22 -58.00 -2.40 -3.24
C PRO A 22 -57.04 -3.57 -3.51
N ALA A 23 -56.76 -4.36 -2.45
CA ALA A 23 -55.98 -5.59 -2.43
C ALA A 23 -56.18 -6.50 -3.67
N GLN A 24 -55.33 -6.30 -4.69
CA GLN A 24 -55.24 -7.15 -5.86
C GLN A 24 -54.40 -8.39 -5.51
N SER A 25 -54.86 -9.56 -5.96
CA SER A 25 -54.19 -10.84 -5.71
C SER A 25 -52.71 -10.77 -6.14
N GLY A 26 -51.80 -11.09 -5.22
CA GLY A 26 -50.37 -11.18 -5.49
C GLY A 26 -49.55 -9.90 -5.31
N LYS A 27 -50.15 -8.75 -4.96
CA LYS A 27 -49.40 -7.53 -4.63
C LYS A 27 -49.30 -7.34 -3.12
N PHE A 28 -48.12 -7.03 -2.60
CA PHE A 28 -47.93 -6.71 -1.19
C PHE A 28 -46.65 -5.91 -0.95
N LEU A 29 -46.65 -5.11 0.11
CA LEU A 29 -45.49 -4.37 0.59
C LEU A 29 -44.82 -5.16 1.73
N GLN A 30 -43.51 -5.31 1.66
CA GLN A 30 -42.68 -5.89 2.70
C GLN A 30 -41.80 -4.80 3.31
N ILE A 31 -41.84 -4.63 4.62
CA ILE A 31 -40.94 -3.73 5.36
C ILE A 31 -39.99 -4.59 6.19
N GLU A 32 -38.69 -4.31 6.12
CA GLU A 32 -37.66 -5.05 6.84
C GLU A 32 -36.90 -4.16 7.83
N LEU A 33 -36.59 -4.73 8.99
CA LEU A 33 -35.66 -4.18 9.97
C LEU A 33 -34.75 -5.31 10.43
N ASN A 34 -33.44 -5.11 10.38
CA ASN A 34 -32.46 -6.12 10.77
C ASN A 34 -31.20 -5.49 11.37
N ALA A 35 -30.56 -6.26 12.24
CA ALA A 35 -29.27 -5.93 12.83
C ALA A 35 -28.43 -7.20 12.95
N GLY A 36 -27.12 -7.04 12.97
CA GLY A 36 -26.22 -8.18 12.90
C GLY A 36 -24.76 -7.82 12.99
N ILE A 37 -23.98 -8.66 12.34
CA ILE A 37 -22.52 -8.57 12.29
C ILE A 37 -22.07 -8.29 10.87
N SER A 38 -21.01 -7.50 10.76
CA SER A 38 -20.33 -7.19 9.50
C SER A 38 -18.92 -7.76 9.52
N GLU A 39 -18.61 -8.62 8.55
CA GLU A 39 -17.30 -9.25 8.42
C GLU A 39 -16.58 -8.73 7.17
N PRO A 40 -15.39 -8.12 7.30
CA PRO A 40 -14.61 -7.69 6.14
C PRO A 40 -14.06 -8.90 5.38
N ILE A 41 -14.10 -8.84 4.04
CA ILE A 41 -13.60 -9.92 3.18
C ILE A 41 -12.76 -9.36 2.03
N GLN A 42 -12.06 -10.25 1.30
CA GLN A 42 -11.17 -9.88 0.19
C GLN A 42 -10.10 -8.86 0.62
N GLU A 43 -9.77 -7.88 -0.24
CA GLU A 43 -8.77 -6.83 0.00
C GLU A 43 -9.06 -6.03 1.28
N PHE A 44 -10.34 -5.86 1.60
CA PHE A 44 -10.76 -5.11 2.77
C PHE A 44 -10.34 -5.80 4.09
N ARG A 45 -10.18 -7.13 4.11
CA ARG A 45 -9.66 -7.90 5.26
C ARG A 45 -8.13 -7.84 5.42
N SER A 46 -7.43 -7.17 4.51
CA SER A 46 -5.96 -7.16 4.56
C SER A 46 -5.43 -6.46 5.82
N GLN A 47 -4.26 -6.90 6.27
CA GLN A 47 -3.60 -6.33 7.47
C GLN A 47 -3.30 -4.83 7.34
N HIS A 48 -3.24 -4.30 6.12
CA HIS A 48 -2.95 -2.90 5.84
C HIS A 48 -4.18 -1.99 5.86
N MET A 49 -5.38 -2.57 5.85
CA MET A 49 -6.64 -1.81 5.94
C MET A 49 -7.11 -1.65 7.38
N PHE A 50 -6.47 -2.36 8.32
CA PHE A 50 -6.79 -2.34 9.75
C PHE A 50 -8.29 -2.52 9.99
N THR A 51 -8.89 -3.55 9.38
CA THR A 51 -10.31 -3.86 9.55
C THR A 51 -10.46 -5.09 10.43
N GLY A 52 -11.58 -5.13 11.13
CA GLY A 52 -12.01 -6.22 11.97
C GLY A 52 -13.51 -6.44 11.81
N ARG A 53 -14.02 -7.44 12.52
CA ARG A 53 -15.46 -7.66 12.62
C ARG A 53 -16.11 -6.43 13.25
N GLY A 54 -17.33 -6.12 12.84
CA GLY A 54 -18.13 -5.12 13.52
C GLY A 54 -19.62 -5.41 13.44
N VAL A 55 -20.43 -4.36 13.51
CA VAL A 55 -21.89 -4.46 13.64
C VAL A 55 -22.58 -3.85 12.43
N SER A 56 -23.74 -4.38 12.09
CA SER A 56 -24.58 -3.91 11.00
C SER A 56 -26.00 -3.64 11.50
N ALA A 57 -26.64 -2.63 10.93
CA ALA A 57 -28.06 -2.33 11.09
C ALA A 57 -28.61 -1.85 9.75
N ALA A 58 -29.67 -2.48 9.27
CA ALA A 58 -30.29 -2.12 8.01
C ALA A 58 -31.80 -2.23 8.06
N GLY A 59 -32.45 -1.46 7.20
CA GLY A 59 -33.88 -1.48 7.00
C GLY A 59 -34.24 -1.17 5.57
N GLY A 60 -35.46 -1.48 5.18
CA GLY A 60 -35.86 -1.30 3.80
C GLY A 60 -37.30 -1.67 3.57
N PHE A 61 -37.72 -1.53 2.33
CA PHE A 61 -38.99 -2.06 1.88
C PHE A 61 -38.87 -2.60 0.46
N ASP A 62 -39.60 -3.68 0.19
CA ASP A 62 -39.74 -4.27 -1.13
C ASP A 62 -41.22 -4.34 -1.48
N TYR A 63 -41.57 -3.86 -2.66
CA TYR A 63 -42.90 -3.99 -3.21
C TYR A 63 -42.93 -5.17 -4.17
N PHE A 64 -43.72 -6.20 -3.84
CA PHE A 64 -43.79 -7.44 -4.60
C PHE A 64 -45.01 -7.48 -5.50
N PHE A 65 -44.78 -7.90 -6.74
CA PHE A 65 -45.77 -8.30 -7.73
C PHE A 65 -45.58 -9.80 -7.99
N ASN A 66 -46.34 -10.62 -7.27
CA ASN A 66 -46.20 -12.07 -7.22
C ASN A 66 -44.84 -12.51 -6.62
N HIS A 67 -43.96 -13.10 -7.42
CA HIS A 67 -42.62 -13.55 -6.99
C HIS A 67 -41.54 -12.48 -7.18
N PHE A 68 -41.78 -11.49 -8.03
CA PHE A 68 -40.80 -10.45 -8.34
C PHE A 68 -41.10 -9.21 -7.51
N GLY A 69 -40.09 -8.63 -6.90
CA GLY A 69 -40.21 -7.40 -6.12
C GLY A 69 -39.16 -6.37 -6.51
N ILE A 70 -39.48 -5.11 -6.28
CA ILE A 70 -38.56 -3.99 -6.44
C ILE A 70 -38.59 -3.21 -5.13
N GLY A 71 -37.42 -2.83 -4.62
CA GLY A 71 -37.36 -2.16 -3.34
C GLY A 71 -36.11 -1.37 -3.06
N PHE A 72 -36.16 -0.65 -1.95
CA PHE A 72 -35.07 0.13 -1.40
C PHE A 72 -34.61 -0.50 -0.09
N SER A 73 -33.31 -0.48 0.15
CA SER A 73 -32.75 -0.80 1.47
C SER A 73 -31.65 0.19 1.82
N GLY A 74 -31.70 0.71 3.03
CA GLY A 74 -30.67 1.55 3.60
C GLY A 74 -30.09 0.89 4.84
N GLY A 75 -28.82 1.17 5.10
CA GLY A 75 -28.18 0.59 6.26
C GLY A 75 -26.93 1.33 6.67
N TYR A 76 -26.40 0.84 7.78
CA TYR A 76 -25.23 1.32 8.45
C TYR A 76 -24.44 0.11 8.95
N PHE A 77 -23.14 0.08 8.73
CA PHE A 77 -22.28 -0.89 9.39
C PHE A 77 -20.95 -0.25 9.80
N THR A 78 -20.37 -0.82 10.85
CA THR A 78 -19.02 -0.51 11.30
C THR A 78 -18.13 -1.74 11.23
N ASN A 79 -16.83 -1.52 11.06
CA ASN A 79 -15.80 -2.54 11.17
C ASN A 79 -14.68 -2.01 12.07
N GLU A 80 -14.39 -2.74 13.14
CA GLU A 80 -13.45 -2.29 14.17
C GLU A 80 -12.03 -2.16 13.62
N SER A 81 -11.33 -1.07 13.95
CA SER A 81 -9.95 -0.87 13.46
C SER A 81 -8.88 -1.02 14.54
N GLY A 82 -9.26 -0.80 15.80
CA GLY A 82 -8.32 -0.62 16.89
C GLY A 82 -7.44 -1.83 17.16
N GLN A 83 -8.01 -3.04 17.18
CA GLN A 83 -7.25 -4.26 17.49
C GLN A 83 -6.25 -4.61 16.39
N SER A 84 -6.67 -4.54 15.13
CA SER A 84 -5.81 -4.80 13.96
C SER A 84 -4.67 -3.79 13.88
N PHE A 85 -4.95 -2.51 14.13
CA PHE A 85 -3.93 -1.45 14.17
C PHE A 85 -2.94 -1.63 15.34
N THR A 86 -3.46 -1.89 16.54
CA THR A 86 -2.62 -2.11 17.74
C THR A 86 -1.69 -3.30 17.54
N SER A 87 -2.22 -4.42 17.06
CA SER A 87 -1.43 -5.63 16.79
C SER A 87 -0.34 -5.39 15.74
N TYR A 88 -0.65 -4.59 14.71
CA TYR A 88 0.33 -4.22 13.68
C TYR A 88 1.47 -3.38 14.26
N ILE A 89 1.15 -2.37 15.08
CA ILE A 89 2.16 -1.50 15.69
C ILE A 89 3.01 -2.27 16.70
N GLU A 90 2.40 -3.12 17.52
CA GLU A 90 3.13 -4.00 18.44
C GLU A 90 4.10 -4.91 17.70
N HIS A 91 3.71 -5.45 16.54
CA HIS A 91 4.57 -6.34 15.77
C HIS A 91 5.65 -5.59 14.98
N LYS A 92 5.31 -4.45 14.38
CA LYS A 92 6.24 -3.68 13.53
C LYS A 92 7.22 -2.83 14.35
N TYR A 93 6.74 -2.22 15.44
CA TYR A 93 7.47 -1.23 16.20
C TYR A 93 7.87 -1.70 17.61
N PHE A 94 7.47 -2.92 18.02
CA PHE A 94 7.68 -3.46 19.38
C PHE A 94 7.10 -2.57 20.50
N GLU A 95 6.09 -1.77 20.16
CA GLU A 95 5.49 -0.77 21.06
C GLU A 95 4.04 -1.12 21.37
N LYS A 96 3.70 -1.12 22.66
CA LYS A 96 2.32 -1.36 23.11
C LYS A 96 1.53 -0.05 23.07
N LEU A 97 0.53 -0.01 22.21
CA LEU A 97 -0.44 1.07 22.21
C LEU A 97 -1.46 0.82 23.30
N ASN A 98 -1.69 1.83 24.14
CA ASN A 98 -2.96 1.89 24.84
C ASN A 98 -4.04 2.09 23.79
N THR A 99 -5.07 1.23 23.80
CA THR A 99 -6.27 1.31 22.96
C THR A 99 -7.04 2.58 23.31
N ALA A 100 -6.53 3.74 22.91
CA ALA A 100 -7.32 4.95 22.81
C ALA A 100 -8.44 4.70 21.78
N ALA A 101 -9.52 5.48 21.87
CA ALA A 101 -10.68 5.35 21.01
C ALA A 101 -10.30 5.67 19.54
N PHE A 102 -9.79 4.66 18.85
CA PHE A 102 -9.61 4.69 17.41
C PHE A 102 -10.97 4.88 16.76
N LYS A 103 -11.01 5.67 15.69
CA LYS A 103 -12.20 5.70 14.84
C LYS A 103 -12.26 4.37 14.10
N ASP A 104 -13.46 3.82 14.00
CA ASP A 104 -13.72 2.61 13.21
C ASP A 104 -14.09 2.98 11.78
N TRP A 105 -13.98 2.00 10.88
CA TRP A 105 -14.61 2.09 9.58
C TRP A 105 -16.11 2.22 9.76
N ASN A 106 -16.71 3.15 9.01
CA ASN A 106 -18.12 3.46 9.15
C ASN A 106 -18.71 3.68 7.76
N THR A 107 -19.70 2.85 7.41
CA THR A 107 -20.34 2.91 6.10
C THR A 107 -21.84 3.11 6.27
N LYS A 108 -22.38 4.10 5.55
CA LYS A 108 -23.81 4.32 5.36
C LYS A 108 -24.15 4.06 3.91
N TYR A 109 -25.27 3.42 3.62
CA TYR A 109 -25.64 3.15 2.25
C TYR A 109 -27.14 3.20 2.02
N ILE A 110 -27.52 3.46 0.78
CA ILE A 110 -28.88 3.37 0.24
C ILE A 110 -28.78 2.69 -1.12
N VAL A 111 -29.42 1.54 -1.25
CA VAL A 111 -29.43 0.74 -2.48
C VAL A 111 -30.85 0.42 -2.91
N PHE A 112 -31.03 0.25 -4.22
CA PHE A 112 -32.29 -0.04 -4.87
C PHE A 112 -32.10 -1.19 -5.85
N GLY A 113 -33.10 -2.05 -5.99
CA GLY A 113 -33.06 -3.06 -7.03
C GLY A 113 -34.09 -4.17 -6.87
N PRO A 114 -34.00 -5.17 -7.76
CA PRO A 114 -34.90 -6.31 -7.76
C PRO A 114 -34.67 -7.25 -6.57
N SER A 115 -35.75 -7.94 -6.23
CA SER A 115 -35.78 -9.10 -5.35
C SER A 115 -36.69 -10.18 -5.96
N PHE A 116 -36.39 -11.44 -5.68
CA PHE A 116 -37.17 -12.58 -6.14
C PHE A 116 -37.49 -13.48 -4.94
N LYS A 117 -38.77 -13.76 -4.73
CA LYS A 117 -39.31 -14.46 -3.58
C LYS A 117 -39.85 -15.83 -3.95
N PHE A 118 -39.39 -16.83 -3.21
CA PHE A 118 -39.91 -18.20 -3.20
C PHE A 118 -40.66 -18.42 -1.88
N SER A 119 -41.83 -19.07 -1.93
CA SER A 119 -42.68 -19.27 -0.75
C SER A 119 -43.02 -20.75 -0.59
N LEU A 120 -42.70 -21.31 0.57
CA LEU A 120 -42.97 -22.70 0.97
C LEU A 120 -43.74 -22.71 2.30
N LYS A 121 -45.06 -22.57 2.23
CA LYS A 121 -45.98 -22.48 3.39
C LYS A 121 -45.56 -21.36 4.37
N LYS A 122 -44.95 -21.72 5.50
CA LYS A 122 -44.48 -20.81 6.56
C LYS A 122 -43.08 -20.25 6.32
N PHE A 123 -42.31 -20.84 5.41
CA PHE A 123 -40.97 -20.39 5.07
C PHE A 123 -41.02 -19.61 3.76
N GLU A 124 -40.35 -18.47 3.71
CA GLU A 124 -40.07 -17.74 2.47
C GLU A 124 -38.57 -17.56 2.31
N PHE A 125 -38.13 -17.55 1.06
CA PHE A 125 -36.74 -17.33 0.69
C PHE A 125 -36.69 -16.25 -0.37
N ASP A 126 -35.89 -15.21 -0.13
CA ASP A 126 -35.72 -14.09 -1.06
C ASP A 126 -34.28 -14.03 -1.54
N LEU A 127 -34.09 -13.87 -2.84
CA LEU A 127 -32.83 -13.48 -3.45
C LEU A 127 -32.92 -12.01 -3.88
N PHE A 128 -31.87 -11.23 -3.70
CA PHE A 128 -31.87 -9.84 -4.14
C PHE A 128 -30.50 -9.41 -4.66
N ALA A 129 -30.53 -8.43 -5.57
CA ALA A 129 -29.35 -7.74 -6.06
C ALA A 129 -29.72 -6.26 -6.24
N LYS A 130 -29.07 -5.38 -5.47
CA LYS A 130 -29.42 -3.96 -5.35
C LYS A 130 -28.16 -3.12 -5.60
N GLY A 131 -28.31 -2.03 -6.33
CA GLY A 131 -27.24 -1.05 -6.58
C GLY A 131 -27.64 0.32 -6.04
N GLY A 132 -26.67 1.15 -5.66
CA GLY A 132 -26.96 2.50 -5.18
C GLY A 132 -25.71 3.21 -4.72
N TYR A 133 -25.85 4.00 -3.67
CA TYR A 133 -24.80 4.87 -3.17
C TYR A 133 -24.46 4.56 -1.72
N SER A 134 -23.21 4.79 -1.37
CA SER A 134 -22.68 4.64 -0.04
C SER A 134 -21.77 5.82 0.31
N GLN A 135 -21.77 6.17 1.59
CA GLN A 135 -20.81 7.07 2.18
C GLN A 135 -19.95 6.23 3.11
N ILE A 136 -18.66 6.13 2.79
CA ILE A 136 -17.69 5.37 3.57
C ILE A 136 -16.84 6.40 4.31
N LEU A 137 -16.59 6.16 5.59
CA LEU A 137 -15.72 6.96 6.44
C LEU A 137 -14.53 6.09 6.85
N VAL A 138 -13.37 6.44 6.30
CA VAL A 138 -12.07 5.82 6.58
C VAL A 138 -11.60 6.31 7.96
N PRO A 139 -11.12 5.41 8.83
CA PRO A 139 -10.61 5.80 10.13
C PRO A 139 -9.31 6.59 10.01
N ASP A 140 -9.10 7.53 10.94
CA ASP A 140 -7.81 8.21 11.14
C ASP A 140 -7.11 7.56 12.33
N LEU A 141 -6.17 6.67 12.03
CA LEU A 141 -5.40 5.90 13.00
C LEU A 141 -4.01 6.51 13.10
N LEU A 142 -3.68 7.06 14.26
CA LEU A 142 -2.41 7.74 14.50
C LEU A 142 -1.65 7.05 15.63
N PHE A 143 -0.41 6.67 15.34
CA PHE A 143 0.59 6.33 16.33
C PHE A 143 1.64 7.44 16.37
N SER A 144 1.76 8.08 17.53
CA SER A 144 2.76 9.10 17.79
C SER A 144 3.61 8.72 19.00
N LYS A 145 4.88 9.09 18.95
CA LYS A 145 5.83 8.87 20.04
C LYS A 145 6.46 10.20 20.42
N ARG A 146 6.74 10.36 21.72
CA ARG A 146 7.33 11.59 22.25
C ARG A 146 8.84 11.41 22.36
N PHE A 147 9.57 12.28 21.67
CA PHE A 147 11.02 12.32 21.68
C PHE A 147 11.48 13.74 22.02
N PHE A 148 12.50 13.91 22.87
CA PHE A 148 13.05 15.23 23.21
C PHE A 148 11.99 16.29 23.59
N SER A 149 10.96 15.87 24.35
CA SER A 149 9.80 16.69 24.72
C SER A 149 8.84 17.09 23.59
N GLN A 150 9.06 16.68 22.35
CA GLN A 150 8.18 16.90 21.19
C GLN A 150 7.48 15.60 20.77
N THR A 151 6.25 15.70 20.26
CA THR A 151 5.48 14.55 19.77
C THR A 151 5.68 14.40 18.27
N PHE A 152 6.11 13.23 17.82
CA PHE A 152 6.34 12.92 16.42
C PHE A 152 5.35 11.87 15.93
N GLU A 153 4.83 12.06 14.72
CA GLU A 153 4.02 11.06 14.03
C GLU A 153 4.94 9.94 13.52
N VAL A 154 4.71 8.72 14.01
CA VAL A 154 5.46 7.53 13.60
C VAL A 154 4.71 6.79 12.51
N TYR A 155 3.39 6.64 12.69
CA TYR A 155 2.53 5.97 11.73
C TYR A 155 1.17 6.66 11.70
N ARG A 156 0.62 6.89 10.51
CA ARG A 156 -0.72 7.41 10.32
C ARG A 156 -1.39 6.69 9.14
N PHE A 157 -2.52 6.07 9.41
CA PHE A 157 -3.43 5.58 8.39
C PHE A 157 -4.64 6.50 8.37
N SER A 158 -4.93 7.09 7.22
CA SER A 158 -6.07 7.97 7.02
C SER A 158 -6.60 7.78 5.61
N GLY A 159 -7.75 8.35 5.29
CA GLY A 159 -8.25 8.32 3.92
C GLY A 159 -9.10 9.52 3.60
N THR A 160 -9.29 9.72 2.30
CA THR A 160 -10.17 10.74 1.76
C THR A 160 -11.56 10.12 1.61
N SER A 161 -12.49 10.42 2.52
CA SER A 161 -13.83 9.84 2.39
C SER A 161 -14.91 10.69 3.07
N ASP A 162 -15.58 11.49 2.26
CA ASP A 162 -16.85 12.13 2.63
C ASP A 162 -17.88 12.15 1.49
N ASP A 163 -17.45 11.81 0.26
CA ASP A 163 -18.31 11.82 -0.91
C ASP A 163 -19.06 10.50 -1.09
N TRP A 164 -20.28 10.61 -1.64
CA TRP A 164 -21.10 9.46 -1.96
C TRP A 164 -20.52 8.73 -3.18
N GLN A 165 -20.36 7.42 -3.05
CA GLN A 165 -19.80 6.56 -4.08
C GLN A 165 -20.71 5.38 -4.37
N PHE A 166 -20.65 4.88 -5.60
CA PHE A 166 -21.48 3.76 -6.02
C PHE A 166 -21.08 2.46 -5.31
N ALA A 167 -22.08 1.71 -4.87
CA ALA A 167 -21.92 0.40 -4.28
C ALA A 167 -23.07 -0.50 -4.68
N TRP A 168 -22.87 -1.80 -4.56
CA TRP A 168 -23.93 -2.78 -4.76
C TRP A 168 -23.93 -3.81 -3.63
N SER A 169 -25.10 -4.38 -3.40
CA SER A 169 -25.35 -5.40 -2.40
C SER A 169 -26.17 -6.51 -3.02
N ALA A 170 -25.73 -7.76 -2.85
CA ALA A 170 -26.51 -8.92 -3.25
C ALA A 170 -26.53 -9.94 -2.12
N GLY A 171 -27.62 -10.67 -1.99
CA GLY A 171 -27.76 -11.60 -0.89
C GLY A 171 -29.01 -12.44 -0.93
N ALA A 172 -29.19 -13.16 0.17
CA ALA A 172 -30.33 -14.03 0.41
C ALA A 172 -30.96 -13.73 1.76
N ARG A 173 -32.28 -13.94 1.86
CA ARG A 173 -33.05 -13.84 3.10
C ARG A 173 -33.88 -15.10 3.28
N ALA A 174 -33.84 -15.68 4.47
CA ALA A 174 -34.77 -16.71 4.90
C ALA A 174 -35.74 -16.09 5.90
N ILE A 175 -37.05 -16.23 5.66
CA ILE A 175 -38.11 -15.63 6.47
C ILE A 175 -39.00 -16.75 7.01
N PHE A 176 -39.19 -16.78 8.32
CA PHE A 176 -40.17 -17.64 8.98
C PHE A 176 -41.39 -16.81 9.40
N LYS A 177 -42.56 -17.13 8.84
CA LYS A 177 -43.82 -16.45 9.17
C LYS A 177 -44.31 -16.86 10.55
N VAL A 178 -44.34 -15.90 11.45
CA VAL A 178 -44.95 -16.04 12.78
C VAL A 178 -46.46 -15.83 12.67
N THR A 179 -46.85 -14.80 11.92
CA THR A 179 -48.25 -14.48 11.56
C THR A 179 -48.33 -14.16 10.07
N ASP A 180 -49.53 -13.85 9.57
CA ASP A 180 -49.70 -13.42 8.18
C ASP A 180 -49.02 -12.06 7.89
N TRP A 181 -48.79 -11.25 8.92
CA TRP A 181 -48.24 -9.89 8.81
C TRP A 181 -46.85 -9.71 9.45
N ILE A 182 -46.37 -10.65 10.28
CA ILE A 182 -45.02 -10.65 10.88
C ILE A 182 -44.26 -11.92 10.51
N GLY A 183 -43.00 -11.74 10.09
CA GLY A 183 -42.00 -12.80 9.98
C GLY A 183 -40.72 -12.47 10.74
N LEU A 184 -40.02 -13.53 11.18
CA LEU A 184 -38.62 -13.48 11.61
C LEU A 184 -37.73 -13.70 10.40
N GLN A 185 -36.67 -12.92 10.24
CA GLN A 185 -35.74 -13.07 9.12
C GLN A 185 -34.30 -13.33 9.55
N ALA A 186 -33.61 -14.13 8.74
CA ALA A 186 -32.17 -14.26 8.70
C ALA A 186 -31.69 -13.84 7.31
N LYS A 187 -30.79 -12.85 7.25
CA LYS A 187 -30.30 -12.22 6.02
C LYS A 187 -28.79 -12.36 5.94
N ALA A 188 -28.29 -12.81 4.80
CA ALA A 188 -26.87 -12.79 4.46
C ALA A 188 -26.70 -11.93 3.22
N ASP A 189 -25.99 -10.80 3.35
CA ASP A 189 -25.78 -9.86 2.26
C ASP A 189 -24.31 -9.52 2.06
N TYR A 190 -23.86 -9.64 0.81
CA TYR A 190 -22.55 -9.23 0.35
C TYR A 190 -22.65 -7.80 -0.15
N PHE A 191 -21.97 -6.86 0.52
CA PHE A 191 -21.89 -5.47 0.13
C PHE A 191 -20.50 -5.16 -0.40
N THR A 192 -20.41 -4.50 -1.55
CA THR A 192 -19.11 -4.11 -2.10
C THR A 192 -19.15 -2.83 -2.94
N THR A 193 -18.03 -2.12 -2.98
CA THR A 193 -17.76 -1.04 -3.95
C THR A 193 -17.08 -1.55 -5.22
N SER A 194 -16.64 -2.81 -5.25
CA SER A 194 -15.87 -3.39 -6.35
C SER A 194 -16.53 -3.15 -7.70
N TYR A 195 -15.72 -2.82 -8.69
CA TYR A 195 -16.09 -2.49 -10.08
C TYR A 195 -16.84 -1.16 -10.28
N LEU A 196 -17.27 -0.49 -9.21
CA LEU A 196 -18.02 0.76 -9.29
C LEU A 196 -17.28 1.95 -8.66
N SER A 197 -16.61 1.74 -7.52
CA SER A 197 -15.79 2.76 -6.87
C SER A 197 -14.65 2.15 -6.05
N THR A 198 -13.65 2.98 -5.80
CA THR A 198 -12.50 2.63 -4.96
C THR A 198 -12.35 3.62 -3.82
N VAL A 199 -11.98 3.13 -2.65
CA VAL A 199 -11.69 3.95 -1.47
C VAL A 199 -10.21 4.30 -1.47
N GLY A 200 -9.91 5.60 -1.52
CA GLY A 200 -8.54 6.11 -1.39
C GLY A 200 -8.10 6.14 0.07
N TYR A 201 -6.88 5.67 0.34
CA TYR A 201 -6.25 5.75 1.65
C TYR A 201 -4.81 6.25 1.52
N ASP A 202 -4.38 6.97 2.55
CA ASP A 202 -3.04 7.50 2.72
C ASP A 202 -2.42 6.86 3.97
N ASN A 203 -1.30 6.18 3.75
CA ASN A 203 -0.50 5.58 4.80
C ASN A 203 0.84 6.31 4.89
N THR A 204 1.06 6.97 6.01
CA THR A 204 2.31 7.67 6.30
C THR A 204 3.02 6.95 7.42
N PHE A 205 4.24 6.47 7.20
CA PHE A 205 4.97 5.74 8.22
C PHE A 205 6.47 6.01 8.19
N ARG A 206 7.12 5.77 9.32
CA ARG A 206 8.57 5.72 9.44
C ARG A 206 9.05 4.28 9.34
N ASP A 207 9.96 4.01 8.41
CA ASP A 207 10.50 2.65 8.21
C ASP A 207 11.66 2.37 9.16
N ALA A 208 11.41 2.55 10.46
CA ALA A 208 12.37 2.25 11.51
C ALA A 208 12.48 0.74 11.67
N ASN A 209 13.71 0.24 11.74
CA ASN A 209 14.02 -1.16 11.97
C ASN A 209 14.97 -1.24 13.16
N ASP A 210 14.80 -2.28 13.97
CA ASP A 210 15.71 -2.62 15.07
C ASP A 210 17.06 -3.08 14.50
N GLY A 211 17.99 -2.13 14.38
CA GLY A 211 19.30 -2.33 13.77
C GLY A 211 20.25 -3.12 14.65
N ASN A 212 20.10 -3.00 15.98
CA ASN A 212 20.95 -3.67 16.96
C ASN A 212 20.35 -5.00 17.48
N ARG A 213 19.12 -5.34 17.08
CA ARG A 213 18.38 -6.56 17.41
C ARG A 213 18.13 -6.76 18.90
N ASN A 214 17.94 -5.66 19.64
CA ASN A 214 17.66 -5.72 21.08
C ASN A 214 16.16 -5.92 21.40
N GLY A 215 15.30 -5.96 20.38
CA GLY A 215 13.85 -6.14 20.49
C GLY A 215 13.09 -4.85 20.81
N VAL A 216 13.73 -3.68 20.69
CA VAL A 216 13.15 -2.36 20.96
C VAL A 216 13.66 -1.38 19.91
N ILE A 217 12.76 -0.61 19.30
CA ILE A 217 13.19 0.46 18.40
C ILE A 217 13.57 1.69 19.22
N GLU A 218 14.85 2.05 19.18
CA GLU A 218 15.41 3.19 19.89
C GLU A 218 14.99 4.51 19.24
N ASP A 219 14.96 5.58 20.03
CA ASP A 219 14.58 6.90 19.54
C ASP A 219 15.43 7.34 18.33
N ALA A 220 16.75 7.07 18.38
CA ALA A 220 17.67 7.35 17.28
C ALA A 220 17.26 6.64 15.97
N GLU A 221 16.80 5.39 16.05
CA GLU A 221 16.37 4.61 14.88
C GLU A 221 15.08 5.19 14.26
N TYR A 222 14.17 5.74 15.07
CA TYR A 222 13.03 6.50 14.56
C TYR A 222 13.44 7.79 13.86
N PHE A 223 14.45 8.50 14.37
CA PHE A 223 14.93 9.76 13.77
C PHE A 223 15.68 9.52 12.46
N GLU A 224 16.54 8.51 12.42
CA GLU A 224 17.31 8.15 11.23
C GLU A 224 16.40 7.54 10.14
N SER A 225 15.26 6.97 10.52
CA SER A 225 14.32 6.40 9.55
C SER A 225 13.65 7.45 8.66
N GLN A 226 13.57 7.12 7.38
CA GLN A 226 12.88 7.95 6.39
C GLN A 226 11.36 7.89 6.62
N LYS A 227 10.71 9.07 6.55
CA LYS A 227 9.26 9.17 6.47
C LYS A 227 8.81 8.79 5.05
N VAL A 228 8.05 7.73 4.93
CA VAL A 228 7.48 7.21 3.69
C VAL A 228 5.99 7.54 3.66
N ILE A 229 5.51 7.99 2.50
CA ILE A 229 4.11 8.26 2.25
C ILE A 229 3.66 7.36 1.11
N ASN A 230 2.78 6.43 1.42
CA ASN A 230 2.17 5.52 0.45
C ASN A 230 0.70 5.88 0.29
N LYS A 231 0.30 6.13 -0.95
CA LYS A 231 -1.10 6.31 -1.33
C LYS A 231 -1.58 5.06 -2.01
N GLY A 232 -2.77 4.61 -1.66
CA GLY A 232 -3.37 3.41 -2.22
C GLY A 232 -4.86 3.58 -2.45
N VAL A 233 -5.41 2.64 -3.20
CA VAL A 233 -6.84 2.47 -3.39
C VAL A 233 -7.21 1.05 -3.00
N SER A 234 -8.38 0.86 -2.39
CA SER A 234 -8.89 -0.45 -2.03
C SER A 234 -10.38 -0.54 -2.34
N ASN A 235 -10.83 -1.73 -2.70
CA ASN A 235 -12.25 -2.04 -2.72
C ASN A 235 -12.72 -2.33 -1.29
N LEU A 236 -13.89 -1.81 -0.91
CA LEU A 236 -14.53 -2.19 0.34
C LEU A 236 -15.50 -3.34 0.03
N SER A 237 -15.32 -4.47 0.72
CA SER A 237 -16.15 -5.67 0.57
C SER A 237 -16.43 -6.26 1.95
N VAL A 238 -17.71 -6.40 2.30
CA VAL A 238 -18.15 -6.97 3.58
C VAL A 238 -19.25 -8.00 3.37
N LEU A 239 -19.26 -9.02 4.23
CA LEU A 239 -20.37 -9.96 4.39
C LEU A 239 -21.13 -9.61 5.67
N ASN A 240 -22.38 -9.17 5.51
CA ASN A 240 -23.27 -8.89 6.63
C ASN A 240 -24.16 -10.11 6.89
N MET A 241 -24.22 -10.52 8.15
CA MET A 241 -25.14 -11.56 8.63
C MET A 241 -26.07 -10.95 9.67
N ASN A 242 -27.34 -10.79 9.30
CA ASN A 242 -28.31 -10.04 10.07
C ASN A 242 -29.50 -10.91 10.47
N LEU A 243 -30.03 -10.65 11.66
CA LEU A 243 -31.31 -11.18 12.13
C LEU A 243 -32.29 -10.02 12.29
N GLY A 244 -33.57 -10.26 12.07
CA GLY A 244 -34.54 -9.17 12.12
C GLY A 244 -36.00 -9.56 12.01
N LEU A 245 -36.82 -8.53 11.81
CA LEU A 245 -38.26 -8.64 11.61
C LEU A 245 -38.64 -8.19 10.20
N VAL A 246 -39.68 -8.82 9.68
CA VAL A 246 -40.30 -8.48 8.41
C VAL A 246 -41.80 -8.28 8.63
N PHE A 247 -42.33 -7.18 8.11
CA PHE A 247 -43.74 -6.85 8.15
C PHE A 247 -44.33 -6.95 6.74
N HIS A 248 -45.40 -7.75 6.57
CA HIS A 248 -46.13 -7.87 5.32
C HIS A 248 -47.43 -7.07 5.39
N LEU A 249 -47.59 -6.11 4.48
CA LEU A 249 -48.75 -5.25 4.34
C LEU A 249 -49.45 -5.55 3.00
N GLY A 250 -50.78 -5.62 2.99
CA GLY A 250 -51.57 -5.85 1.76
C GLY A 250 -51.79 -7.32 1.37
N ARG A 251 -51.21 -8.30 2.08
CA ARG A 251 -51.56 -9.72 1.89
C ARG A 251 -52.96 -9.99 2.44
N LYS A 252 -53.88 -10.45 1.59
CA LYS A 252 -55.16 -10.99 2.06
C LYS A 252 -54.85 -12.17 3.00
N SER A 253 -55.23 -12.06 4.26
CA SER A 253 -55.27 -13.22 5.14
C SER A 253 -56.23 -14.21 4.49
N ALA A 254 -55.72 -15.38 4.12
CA ALA A 254 -56.56 -16.48 3.67
C ALA A 254 -57.30 -17.02 4.90
N SER A 255 -58.19 -16.22 5.48
CA SER A 255 -59.22 -16.78 6.34
C SER A 255 -60.02 -17.70 5.45
N LYS A 256 -59.85 -19.01 5.65
CA LYS A 256 -60.83 -19.96 5.15
C LYS A 256 -62.15 -19.43 5.68
N PRO A 257 -63.15 -19.11 4.83
CA PRO A 257 -64.45 -18.75 5.34
C PRO A 257 -64.83 -19.88 6.27
N ALA A 258 -65.07 -19.55 7.55
CA ALA A 258 -65.57 -20.54 8.49
C ALA A 258 -66.89 -21.04 7.89
N GLN A 259 -66.87 -22.22 7.29
CA GLN A 259 -68.09 -22.89 6.85
C GLN A 259 -68.87 -23.19 8.13
N MET A 260 -69.78 -22.29 8.48
CA MET A 260 -70.76 -22.50 9.56
C MET A 260 -71.94 -23.33 9.07
N LEU A 261 -71.68 -24.39 8.31
CA LEU A 261 -72.69 -25.36 7.89
C LEU A 261 -72.14 -26.76 8.18
N PRO A 262 -72.76 -27.52 9.11
CA PRO A 262 -72.42 -28.92 9.28
C PRO A 262 -72.76 -29.67 7.99
N GLU A 263 -71.81 -30.45 7.47
CA GLU A 263 -72.03 -31.38 6.37
C GLU A 263 -73.16 -32.33 6.75
N LEU A 264 -74.29 -32.22 6.04
CA LEU A 264 -75.32 -33.25 6.03
C LEU A 264 -74.75 -34.48 5.30
N PRO A 265 -74.92 -35.70 5.82
CA PRO A 265 -74.37 -36.90 5.20
C PRO A 265 -75.00 -37.13 3.82
N GLU A 266 -74.12 -37.30 2.83
CA GLU A 266 -74.42 -37.67 1.45
C GLU A 266 -75.21 -38.98 1.38
N VAL A 267 -76.38 -38.92 0.76
CA VAL A 267 -77.15 -40.10 0.36
C VAL A 267 -76.55 -40.60 -0.95
N THR A 268 -75.85 -41.73 -0.88
CA THR A 268 -75.49 -42.56 -2.04
C THR A 268 -76.73 -42.95 -2.83
N MET A 269 -76.78 -42.56 -4.11
CA MET A 269 -77.65 -43.18 -5.11
C MET A 269 -76.77 -43.72 -6.24
N LEU A 270 -76.92 -45.02 -6.47
CA LEU A 270 -76.37 -45.86 -7.53
C LEU A 270 -77.09 -45.62 -8.88
N GLY A 271 -76.38 -45.91 -9.98
CA GLY A 271 -76.90 -46.06 -11.37
C GLY A 271 -76.61 -44.83 -12.24
N GLU A 272 -76.14 -44.89 -13.48
CA GLU A 272 -76.22 -45.90 -14.55
C GLU A 272 -75.09 -45.70 -15.59
N GLU A 273 -74.94 -46.70 -16.44
CA GLU A 273 -73.87 -46.98 -17.42
C GLU A 273 -73.99 -46.30 -18.80
N MET A 274 -72.89 -46.46 -19.59
CA MET A 274 -72.75 -46.46 -21.06
C MET A 274 -72.74 -45.07 -21.77
N ILE A 275 -71.97 -44.73 -22.82
CA ILE A 275 -71.58 -45.32 -24.13
C ILE A 275 -70.39 -44.43 -24.64
N GLU A 276 -69.19 -44.93 -25.01
CA GLU A 276 -68.71 -45.48 -26.31
C GLU A 276 -68.10 -44.44 -27.30
N ASN A 277 -66.86 -44.73 -27.77
CA ASN A 277 -66.19 -44.37 -29.05
C ASN A 277 -65.98 -42.88 -29.43
N SER A 278 -64.94 -42.41 -30.13
CA SER A 278 -63.90 -43.00 -30.99
C SER A 278 -62.72 -42.02 -31.14
N ASP A 279 -61.57 -42.58 -31.52
CA ASP A 279 -60.24 -41.98 -31.68
C ASP A 279 -60.04 -41.44 -33.15
N PRO A 280 -58.83 -41.03 -33.62
CA PRO A 280 -58.54 -39.66 -34.10
C PRO A 280 -58.14 -39.55 -35.58
N GLU A 281 -58.05 -38.35 -36.17
CA GLU A 281 -57.24 -38.16 -37.39
C GLU A 281 -56.90 -36.70 -37.75
N SER A 282 -55.59 -36.48 -38.05
CA SER A 282 -54.95 -35.60 -39.05
C SER A 282 -55.26 -34.08 -39.08
N VAL A 283 -54.34 -33.15 -39.35
CA VAL A 283 -53.61 -32.93 -40.62
C VAL A 283 -52.49 -31.88 -40.39
N GLU A 284 -51.27 -32.16 -40.86
CA GLU A 284 -50.22 -31.17 -41.19
C GLU A 284 -50.54 -30.45 -42.52
N PRO A 285 -49.96 -29.27 -42.78
CA PRO A 285 -49.20 -29.18 -44.04
C PRO A 285 -47.86 -28.43 -43.95
N LYS A 286 -46.94 -28.87 -44.83
CA LYS A 286 -45.66 -28.26 -45.19
C LYS A 286 -45.75 -27.46 -46.51
N LYS A 287 -44.69 -26.65 -46.76
CA LYS A 287 -44.16 -26.06 -48.02
C LYS A 287 -44.67 -24.63 -48.34
N GLN A 288 -43.89 -23.69 -48.91
CA GLN A 288 -42.57 -23.71 -49.58
C GLN A 288 -42.02 -22.27 -49.73
N ASP A 289 -40.72 -22.19 -50.03
CA ASP A 289 -39.83 -21.01 -50.20
C ASP A 289 -40.13 -20.06 -51.39
N VAL A 290 -39.45 -18.88 -51.42
CA VAL A 290 -38.54 -18.37 -52.50
C VAL A 290 -38.62 -16.83 -52.80
N ILE A 291 -37.46 -16.14 -52.62
CA ILE A 291 -36.84 -14.93 -53.31
C ILE A 291 -37.47 -13.53 -53.06
N GLU A 292 -36.76 -12.40 -52.76
CA GLU A 292 -35.67 -11.65 -53.45
C GLU A 292 -35.07 -10.58 -52.48
N LEU A 293 -33.75 -10.48 -52.20
CA LEU A 293 -32.66 -9.70 -52.85
C LEU A 293 -32.79 -8.15 -52.91
N ILE A 294 -32.11 -7.42 -52.00
CA ILE A 294 -31.47 -6.07 -52.16
C ILE A 294 -30.38 -5.99 -51.04
N ASN A 295 -29.07 -6.17 -51.25
CA ASN A 295 -28.01 -5.32 -51.85
C ASN A 295 -27.80 -3.94 -51.17
N GLU A 296 -26.70 -3.75 -50.40
CA GLU A 296 -25.66 -2.74 -50.69
C GLU A 296 -24.54 -2.63 -49.63
N GLN A 297 -23.30 -2.62 -50.17
CA GLN A 297 -22.09 -1.85 -49.80
C GLN A 297 -21.23 -2.21 -48.56
N ALA A 298 -20.28 -3.11 -48.81
CA ALA A 298 -18.81 -2.92 -48.97
C ALA A 298 -17.98 -1.97 -48.05
N PRO A 299 -16.67 -2.27 -47.87
CA PRO A 299 -15.81 -1.75 -46.80
C PRO A 299 -14.94 -0.55 -47.24
N ILE A 300 -14.49 0.25 -46.28
CA ILE A 300 -13.54 1.36 -46.54
C ILE A 300 -12.13 0.94 -46.13
N GLN A 301 -11.23 1.08 -47.11
CA GLN A 301 -9.79 0.86 -47.08
C GLN A 301 -9.01 2.03 -46.46
N GLU A 302 -7.80 1.69 -46.02
CA GLU A 302 -6.64 2.56 -45.85
C GLU A 302 -6.40 3.49 -47.05
N LYS A 303 -5.93 4.71 -46.77
CA LYS A 303 -5.17 5.51 -47.73
C LYS A 303 -4.17 6.43 -47.04
N GLU A 304 -2.93 6.34 -47.52
CA GLU A 304 -1.86 7.32 -47.41
C GLU A 304 -2.26 8.70 -47.93
N THR A 305 -1.68 9.74 -47.33
CA THR A 305 -1.40 11.02 -48.00
C THR A 305 -0.05 11.55 -47.55
N GLU A 306 0.81 11.81 -48.54
CA GLU A 306 2.07 12.54 -48.46
C GLU A 306 1.84 14.05 -48.26
N GLY A 307 2.83 14.73 -47.66
CA GLY A 307 3.34 15.99 -48.24
C GLY A 307 3.43 17.28 -47.37
N ILE A 308 4.68 17.58 -46.95
CA ILE A 308 5.44 18.88 -46.97
C ILE A 308 4.92 20.05 -46.06
N PRO A 309 5.74 20.88 -45.35
CA PRO A 309 7.10 21.29 -45.72
C PRO A 309 8.22 21.41 -44.66
N ILE A 310 9.42 21.40 -45.24
CA ILE A 310 10.76 21.81 -44.78
C ILE A 310 10.78 23.32 -44.49
N VAL A 311 11.62 23.75 -43.51
CA VAL A 311 12.27 25.07 -43.28
C VAL A 311 12.63 25.11 -41.77
N ASN A 312 13.83 25.35 -41.25
CA ASN A 312 15.06 25.91 -41.80
C ASN A 312 16.29 25.37 -41.04
N VAL A 313 17.34 25.21 -41.82
CA VAL A 313 18.75 25.05 -41.46
C VAL A 313 19.32 26.41 -41.01
N TYR A 314 20.19 26.40 -40.00
CA TYR A 314 21.32 27.32 -39.89
C TYR A 314 22.51 26.57 -39.26
N GLU A 315 23.31 25.95 -40.12
CA GLU A 315 24.78 25.92 -40.04
C GLU A 315 25.28 27.36 -40.31
N GLU A 316 26.37 27.94 -39.79
CA GLU A 316 27.73 27.53 -39.41
C GLU A 316 28.38 28.79 -38.72
N PRO A 317 29.68 28.88 -38.31
CA PRO A 317 30.78 27.93 -38.45
C PRO A 317 31.63 27.66 -37.20
N VAL A 318 32.35 26.54 -37.31
CA VAL A 318 33.54 26.18 -36.56
C VAL A 318 34.68 27.19 -36.83
N LYS A 319 35.34 27.65 -35.77
CA LYS A 319 36.72 28.14 -35.83
C LYS A 319 37.62 27.21 -35.03
N HIS A 320 38.53 26.55 -35.74
CA HIS A 320 39.74 25.93 -35.20
C HIS A 320 40.68 27.00 -34.65
N LEU A 321 41.20 26.80 -33.43
CA LEU A 321 42.51 27.22 -32.91
C LEU A 321 42.73 26.31 -31.68
N ALA A 322 43.54 25.26 -31.74
CA ALA A 322 45.01 25.22 -31.65
C ALA A 322 45.38 24.51 -30.35
N GLU A 323 46.22 23.50 -30.47
CA GLU A 323 46.76 22.67 -29.41
C GLU A 323 47.64 23.50 -28.47
N GLU A 324 47.42 23.38 -27.15
CA GLU A 324 48.45 23.63 -26.16
C GLU A 324 48.46 22.47 -25.17
N GLU A 325 49.52 21.67 -25.25
CA GLU A 325 49.96 20.74 -24.21
C GLU A 325 50.20 21.52 -22.92
N GLN A 326 49.44 21.23 -21.87
CA GLN A 326 49.82 21.61 -20.51
C GLN A 326 50.18 20.36 -19.71
N VAL A 327 51.48 20.30 -19.44
CA VAL A 327 52.17 19.41 -18.52
C VAL A 327 51.44 19.37 -17.19
N ILE A 328 50.91 18.22 -16.81
CA ILE A 328 50.41 17.98 -15.45
C ILE A 328 51.63 17.83 -14.55
N GLU A 329 52.05 18.95 -13.97
CA GLU A 329 52.99 18.98 -12.86
C GLU A 329 52.35 18.28 -11.66
N LYS A 330 53.07 17.31 -11.12
CA LYS A 330 52.62 16.46 -10.01
C LYS A 330 52.54 17.34 -8.75
N ILE A 331 51.35 17.79 -8.41
CA ILE A 331 51.10 18.53 -7.15
C ILE A 331 51.28 17.53 -6.00
N GLU A 332 52.41 17.64 -5.30
CA GLU A 332 52.60 17.00 -4.00
C GLU A 332 51.64 17.64 -2.99
N ILE A 333 50.76 16.82 -2.42
CA ILE A 333 49.82 17.27 -1.38
C ILE A 333 50.65 17.51 -0.10
N PRO A 334 50.71 18.74 0.44
CA PRO A 334 51.41 18.98 1.69
C PRO A 334 50.68 18.28 2.84
N THR A 335 51.44 17.67 3.75
CA THR A 335 50.95 17.25 5.08
C THR A 335 50.46 18.48 5.83
N THR A 336 49.14 18.73 5.81
CA THR A 336 48.56 19.91 6.46
C THR A 336 48.52 19.69 7.97
N THR A 337 49.33 20.46 8.71
CA THR A 337 49.14 20.69 10.13
C THR A 337 47.86 21.52 10.31
N TYR A 338 46.82 20.95 10.94
CA TYR A 338 45.50 21.58 11.12
C TYR A 338 45.44 22.65 12.23
N ASP A 339 46.42 23.56 12.27
CA ASP A 339 46.38 24.71 13.17
C ASP A 339 45.67 25.87 12.49
N ALA A 340 44.42 26.13 12.92
CA ALA A 340 43.65 27.28 12.47
C ALA A 340 44.16 28.55 13.17
N PRO A 341 44.38 29.66 12.43
CA PRO A 341 44.65 30.96 13.05
C PRO A 341 43.41 31.42 13.84
N GLU A 342 43.63 32.02 15.02
CA GLU A 342 42.59 32.59 15.88
C GLU A 342 41.92 33.79 15.18
N SER A 343 40.90 33.53 14.35
CA SER A 343 40.08 34.60 13.78
C SER A 343 38.73 34.67 14.48
N THR A 344 38.49 35.78 15.18
CA THR A 344 37.16 36.15 15.67
C THR A 344 36.24 36.43 14.48
N TYR A 345 35.34 35.50 14.18
CA TYR A 345 34.30 35.69 13.16
C TYR A 345 33.19 36.59 13.68
N ASP A 346 32.54 37.32 12.77
CA ASP A 346 31.33 38.07 13.11
C ASP A 346 30.22 37.10 13.58
N ALA A 347 29.38 37.52 14.52
CA ALA A 347 28.48 36.60 15.22
C ALA A 347 27.50 35.87 14.28
N GLU A 348 27.04 36.55 13.23
CA GLU A 348 26.18 36.00 12.18
C GLU A 348 26.96 35.02 11.27
N ALA A 349 28.18 35.39 10.87
CA ALA A 349 29.03 34.54 10.04
C ALA A 349 29.39 33.24 10.76
N ALA A 350 29.65 33.30 12.07
CA ALA A 350 29.91 32.12 12.89
C ALA A 350 28.67 31.20 12.97
N GLU A 351 27.46 31.78 13.06
CA GLU A 351 26.22 31.00 13.08
C GLU A 351 25.96 30.30 11.74
N PHE A 352 26.18 31.00 10.63
CA PHE A 352 26.08 30.42 9.29
C PHE A 352 27.10 29.30 9.07
N LEU A 353 28.34 29.49 9.51
CA LEU A 353 29.39 28.46 9.43
C LEU A 353 29.03 27.22 10.26
N TYR A 354 28.47 27.41 11.46
CA TYR A 354 28.06 26.31 12.32
C TYR A 354 26.91 25.51 11.68
N LYS A 355 25.86 26.19 11.21
CA LYS A 355 24.72 25.57 10.52
C LYS A 355 25.12 24.88 9.22
N ALA A 356 26.02 25.48 8.46
CA ALA A 356 26.57 24.84 7.25
C ALA A 356 27.33 23.55 7.60
N GLY A 357 28.16 23.59 8.64
CA GLY A 357 28.85 22.40 9.16
C GLY A 357 27.87 21.30 9.57
N GLU A 358 26.80 21.63 10.30
CA GLU A 358 25.76 20.66 10.67
C GLU A 358 25.03 20.09 9.46
N SER A 359 24.74 20.91 8.45
CA SER A 359 24.13 20.45 7.20
C SER A 359 25.03 19.47 6.46
N TYR A 360 26.31 19.78 6.28
CA TYR A 360 27.26 18.88 5.62
C TYR A 360 27.46 17.57 6.42
N PHE A 361 27.52 17.68 7.74
CA PHE A 361 27.63 16.52 8.61
C PHE A 361 26.39 15.61 8.49
N ALA A 362 25.18 16.18 8.45
CA ALA A 362 23.94 15.44 8.27
C ALA A 362 23.84 14.74 6.90
N THR A 363 24.49 15.27 5.86
CA THR A 363 24.57 14.65 4.54
C THR A 363 25.74 13.67 4.37
N ASN A 364 26.45 13.33 5.46
CA ASN A 364 27.68 12.51 5.45
C ASN A 364 28.83 13.08 4.59
N ASP A 365 28.81 14.40 4.35
CA ASP A 365 29.86 15.10 3.61
C ASP A 365 30.91 15.65 4.60
N PHE A 366 31.69 14.74 5.17
CA PHE A 366 32.63 15.08 6.25
C PHE A 366 33.81 15.95 5.77
N GLU A 367 34.19 15.83 4.49
CA GLU A 367 35.26 16.63 3.87
C GLU A 367 34.90 18.13 3.89
N ASN A 368 33.64 18.47 3.60
CA ASN A 368 33.16 19.85 3.66
C ASN A 368 32.74 20.29 5.06
N ALA A 369 32.30 19.37 5.94
CA ALA A 369 31.94 19.70 7.32
C ALA A 369 33.15 20.11 8.19
N MET A 370 34.28 19.42 8.01
CA MET A 370 35.50 19.68 8.79
C MET A 370 36.01 21.12 8.75
N PRO A 371 36.20 21.78 7.59
CA PRO A 371 36.69 23.16 7.56
C PRO A 371 35.72 24.14 8.23
N CYS A 372 34.40 23.89 8.19
CA CYS A 372 33.41 24.71 8.89
C CYS A 372 33.61 24.64 10.41
N PHE A 373 33.74 23.42 10.96
CA PHE A 373 33.94 23.26 12.41
C PHE A 373 35.34 23.65 12.86
N ASN A 374 36.37 23.43 12.04
CA ASN A 374 37.75 23.82 12.37
C ASN A 374 37.90 25.33 12.57
N LYS A 375 37.15 26.13 11.79
CA LYS A 375 37.10 27.59 11.94
C LYS A 375 36.46 28.04 13.25
N LEU A 376 35.55 27.24 13.80
CA LEU A 376 34.77 27.57 14.98
C LEU A 376 35.26 26.88 16.26
N LYS A 377 36.17 25.89 16.17
CA LYS A 377 36.59 25.08 17.33
C LYS A 377 37.28 25.88 18.45
N ALA A 378 37.80 27.07 18.13
CA ALA A 378 38.42 27.99 19.08
C ALA A 378 37.44 28.99 19.69
N ASP A 379 36.22 29.13 19.14
CA ASP A 379 35.23 30.11 19.59
C ASP A 379 34.48 29.60 20.84
N PRO A 380 34.56 30.29 22.00
CA PRO A 380 33.85 29.90 23.21
C PRO A 380 32.32 29.88 23.07
N LYS A 381 31.75 30.62 22.10
CA LYS A 381 30.29 30.64 21.84
C LYS A 381 29.78 29.34 21.23
N TYR A 382 30.66 28.59 20.56
CA TYR A 382 30.33 27.33 19.89
C TYR A 382 31.16 26.17 20.45
N PRO A 383 31.03 25.83 21.75
CA PRO A 383 31.84 24.78 22.37
C PRO A 383 31.67 23.42 21.70
N ARG A 384 30.49 23.17 21.12
CA ARG A 384 30.17 21.94 20.37
C ARG A 384 30.83 21.85 18.99
N ALA A 385 31.33 22.95 18.42
CA ALA A 385 32.04 22.91 17.14
C ALA A 385 33.29 22.03 17.23
N LYS A 386 34.02 22.09 18.36
CA LYS A 386 35.19 21.23 18.60
C LYS A 386 34.83 19.75 18.70
N TYR A 387 33.69 19.44 19.30
CA TYR A 387 33.15 18.08 19.34
C TYR A 387 32.77 17.56 17.95
N MET A 388 32.02 18.37 17.17
CA MET A 388 31.64 18.01 15.81
C MET A 388 32.85 17.84 14.87
N PHE A 389 33.89 18.68 15.06
CA PHE A 389 35.17 18.52 14.35
C PHE A 389 35.83 17.17 14.67
N ALA A 390 35.88 16.76 15.94
CA ALA A 390 36.42 15.47 16.33
C ALA A 390 35.62 14.28 15.76
N LEU A 391 34.28 14.38 15.69
CA LEU A 391 33.44 13.37 15.05
C LEU A 391 33.68 13.28 13.54
N ALA A 392 33.82 14.42 12.86
CA ALA A 392 34.08 14.43 11.42
C ALA A 392 35.45 13.80 11.10
N LEU A 393 36.50 14.10 11.89
CA LEU A 393 37.80 13.44 11.81
C LEU A 393 37.69 11.92 12.01
N CYS A 394 36.85 11.51 12.97
CA CYS A 394 36.59 10.10 13.25
C CYS A 394 35.89 9.40 12.08
N ALA A 395 34.94 10.07 11.42
CA ALA A 395 34.24 9.55 10.25
C ALA A 395 35.16 9.43 9.02
N MET A 396 36.14 10.33 8.86
CA MET A 396 37.16 10.25 7.82
C MET A 396 38.29 9.24 8.12
N GLY A 397 38.24 8.55 9.27
CA GLY A 397 39.25 7.55 9.66
C GLY A 397 40.52 8.14 10.28
N ASN A 398 40.58 9.44 10.56
CA ASN A 398 41.70 10.08 11.24
C ASN A 398 41.55 9.99 12.77
N CYS A 399 41.57 8.76 13.29
CA CYS A 399 41.21 8.48 14.68
C CYS A 399 42.20 9.10 15.68
N THR A 400 43.49 9.20 15.32
CA THR A 400 44.52 9.75 16.22
C THR A 400 44.28 11.22 16.52
N GLU A 401 43.96 12.02 15.50
CA GLU A 401 43.65 13.44 15.67
C GLU A 401 42.29 13.65 16.29
N ALA A 402 41.28 12.86 15.90
CA ALA A 402 39.96 12.87 16.51
C ALA A 402 40.03 12.69 18.04
N LYS A 403 40.85 11.72 18.52
CA LYS A 403 41.04 11.48 19.95
C LYS A 403 41.70 12.64 20.67
N LYS A 404 42.68 13.31 20.03
CA LYS A 404 43.36 14.47 20.59
C LYS A 404 42.37 15.63 20.76
N GLU A 405 41.63 15.96 19.71
CA GLU A 405 40.65 17.06 19.69
C GLU A 405 39.52 16.82 20.69
N TYR A 406 38.99 15.59 20.76
CA TYR A 406 37.97 15.23 21.75
C TYR A 406 38.49 15.33 23.19
N LYS A 407 39.72 14.89 23.47
CA LYS A 407 40.32 15.00 24.81
C LYS A 407 40.48 16.46 25.25
N GLU A 408 40.75 17.36 24.31
CA GLU A 408 40.79 18.79 24.61
C GLU A 408 39.39 19.36 24.85
N PHE A 409 38.39 18.97 24.05
CA PHE A 409 36.99 19.33 24.28
C PHE A 409 36.48 18.85 25.65
N ALA A 410 36.74 17.59 26.02
CA ALA A 410 36.29 17.01 27.29
C ALA A 410 36.93 17.67 28.52
N LYS A 411 38.08 18.35 28.38
CA LYS A 411 38.69 19.13 29.48
C LYS A 411 37.97 20.45 29.73
N THR A 412 37.48 21.10 28.67
CA THR A 412 36.91 22.45 28.74
C THR A 412 35.39 22.43 28.88
N TYR A 413 34.71 21.42 28.33
CA TYR A 413 33.25 21.31 28.34
C TYR A 413 32.73 20.65 29.62
N LYS A 414 31.85 21.35 30.36
CA LYS A 414 31.31 20.91 31.67
C LYS A 414 29.77 20.94 31.75
N GLU A 415 29.08 20.92 30.62
CA GLU A 415 27.62 20.91 30.60
C GLU A 415 27.04 19.53 30.98
N THR A 416 25.73 19.49 31.25
CA THR A 416 25.01 18.32 31.77
C THR A 416 25.00 17.11 30.83
N ASP A 417 25.20 17.35 29.53
CA ASP A 417 25.24 16.36 28.46
C ASP A 417 26.64 15.81 28.17
N SER A 418 27.67 16.26 28.89
CA SER A 418 29.07 15.80 28.74
C SER A 418 29.21 14.27 28.71
N ARG A 419 28.53 13.57 29.64
CA ARG A 419 28.53 12.09 29.69
C ARG A 419 27.87 11.46 28.46
N THR A 420 26.82 12.06 27.93
CA THR A 420 26.15 11.59 26.72
C THR A 420 27.06 11.75 25.50
N LEU A 421 27.72 12.90 25.37
CA LEU A 421 28.67 13.15 24.29
C LEU A 421 29.89 12.21 24.35
N GLU A 422 30.33 11.82 25.55
CA GLU A 422 31.37 10.81 25.73
C GLU A 422 30.96 9.42 25.23
N ILE A 423 29.75 8.98 25.57
CA ILE A 423 29.22 7.69 25.10
C ILE A 423 29.09 7.68 23.57
N ILE A 424 28.55 8.76 22.98
CA ILE A 424 28.42 8.89 21.52
C ILE A 424 29.80 8.86 20.86
N PHE A 425 30.74 9.68 21.35
CA PHE A 425 32.10 9.71 20.79
C PHE A 425 32.81 8.37 20.91
N ALA A 426 32.68 7.67 22.05
CA ALA A 426 33.27 6.34 22.23
C ALA A 426 32.75 5.34 21.19
N SER A 427 31.43 5.33 20.93
CA SER A 427 30.81 4.48 19.90
C SER A 427 31.36 4.76 18.50
N HIS A 428 31.47 6.04 18.11
CA HIS A 428 32.08 6.42 16.82
C HIS A 428 33.57 6.08 16.75
N PHE A 429 34.29 6.26 17.85
CA PHE A 429 35.71 6.00 17.96
C PHE A 429 36.04 4.51 17.85
N GLU A 430 35.22 3.63 18.44
CA GLU A 430 35.37 2.18 18.30
C GLU A 430 35.29 1.77 16.82
N ARG A 431 34.30 2.28 16.08
CA ARG A 431 34.16 2.05 14.63
C ARG A 431 35.38 2.54 13.85
N CYS A 432 35.90 3.72 14.18
CA CYS A 432 37.12 4.27 13.56
C CYS A 432 38.35 3.39 13.86
N SER A 433 38.50 2.92 15.10
CA SER A 433 39.65 2.11 15.52
C SER A 433 39.68 0.73 14.86
N ILE A 434 38.52 0.15 14.55
CA ILE A 434 38.40 -1.12 13.82
C ILE A 434 38.86 -0.92 12.36
N SER A 435 38.44 0.17 11.72
CA SER A 435 38.88 0.56 10.37
C SER A 435 40.38 0.92 10.32
N GLY A 436 40.92 1.53 11.39
CA GLY A 436 42.33 1.87 11.52
C GLY A 436 43.24 0.67 11.80
N LYS A 437 42.78 -0.34 12.55
CA LYS A 437 43.56 -1.57 12.82
C LYS A 437 43.81 -2.42 11.57
N MET A 438 42.93 -2.35 10.56
CA MET A 438 43.21 -2.93 9.24
C MET A 438 44.34 -2.21 8.47
N LYS A 439 44.68 -0.96 8.84
CA LYS A 439 45.81 -0.20 8.25
C LYS A 439 47.13 -0.32 9.02
N VAL A 440 47.10 -0.63 10.33
CA VAL A 440 48.27 -0.48 11.23
C VAL A 440 49.08 -1.77 11.45
N GLU A 441 48.60 -2.95 11.04
CA GLU A 441 49.43 -4.18 11.07
C GLU A 441 50.61 -4.18 10.08
N LYS A 442 50.78 -3.11 9.28
CA LYS A 442 51.87 -2.97 8.29
C LYS A 442 53.05 -2.09 8.73
N THR A 443 53.11 -1.59 9.96
CA THR A 443 54.21 -0.68 10.35
C THR A 443 54.84 -1.04 11.69
N GLY A 444 55.87 -1.89 11.62
CA GLY A 444 56.83 -2.06 12.71
C GLY A 444 57.81 -3.23 12.52
N LEU A 445 58.83 -3.05 11.66
CA LEU A 445 60.24 -3.46 11.85
C LEU A 445 61.02 -3.46 10.51
N ASN A 446 62.03 -2.57 10.47
CA ASN A 446 63.29 -2.54 9.72
C ASN A 446 63.46 -3.27 8.37
N ASP A 447 63.99 -2.48 7.41
CA ASP A 447 64.92 -2.85 6.33
C ASP A 447 64.93 -4.31 5.89
N GLU A 448 64.14 -4.61 4.85
CA GLU A 448 64.63 -5.23 3.62
C GLU A 448 63.52 -5.25 2.56
N LYS A 449 63.86 -4.81 1.34
CA LYS A 449 63.02 -4.90 0.13
C LYS A 449 62.40 -6.30 -0.01
N LYS A 450 61.08 -6.40 0.03
CA LYS A 450 60.32 -7.46 -0.67
C LYS A 450 59.01 -6.90 -1.22
N ASP A 451 58.85 -7.02 -2.52
CA ASP A 451 57.62 -6.75 -3.27
C ASP A 451 56.45 -7.55 -2.66
N VAL A 452 55.49 -6.85 -2.05
CA VAL A 452 54.20 -7.44 -1.69
C VAL A 452 53.23 -7.06 -2.78
N ALA A 453 52.92 -8.04 -3.64
CA ALA A 453 51.92 -7.92 -4.70
C ALA A 453 50.58 -7.43 -4.12
N GLU A 454 50.11 -6.31 -4.64
CA GLU A 454 48.78 -5.76 -4.38
C GLU A 454 47.73 -6.78 -4.83
N ILE A 455 46.87 -7.22 -3.92
CA ILE A 455 45.87 -8.24 -4.22
C ILE A 455 44.75 -7.57 -5.04
N PRO A 456 44.43 -8.05 -6.25
CA PRO A 456 43.50 -7.37 -7.14
C PRO A 456 42.07 -7.41 -6.58
N GLU A 457 41.42 -6.26 -6.55
CA GLU A 457 39.99 -6.13 -6.31
C GLU A 457 39.23 -6.57 -7.56
N GLU A 458 38.27 -7.47 -7.41
CA GLU A 458 37.45 -7.98 -8.53
C GLU A 458 36.03 -7.44 -8.40
N TYR A 459 35.49 -6.87 -9.47
CA TYR A 459 34.11 -6.43 -9.56
C TYR A 459 33.28 -7.44 -10.34
N LYS A 460 32.08 -7.75 -9.86
CA LYS A 460 31.13 -8.65 -10.53
C LYS A 460 29.76 -8.02 -10.60
N ILE A 461 29.05 -8.25 -11.69
CA ILE A 461 27.66 -7.78 -11.87
C ILE A 461 26.72 -8.91 -11.50
N GLN A 462 26.00 -8.79 -10.39
CA GLN A 462 24.97 -9.76 -10.03
C GLN A 462 23.66 -9.38 -10.72
N PHE A 463 23.06 -10.30 -11.48
CA PHE A 463 21.86 -10.01 -12.28
C PHE A 463 20.64 -10.86 -11.92
N ILE A 464 20.82 -12.02 -11.28
CA ILE A 464 19.71 -12.83 -10.76
C ILE A 464 20.16 -13.76 -9.62
N ALA A 465 19.21 -14.13 -8.76
CA ALA A 465 19.39 -15.20 -7.78
C ALA A 465 18.19 -16.15 -7.83
N MET A 466 18.42 -17.46 -7.96
CA MET A 466 17.36 -18.45 -8.11
C MET A 466 17.72 -19.80 -7.47
N ARG A 467 16.69 -20.60 -7.13
CA ARG A 467 16.88 -21.90 -6.46
C ARG A 467 17.41 -23.01 -7.39
N LYS A 468 17.26 -22.84 -8.71
CA LYS A 468 17.67 -23.84 -9.70
C LYS A 468 19.14 -23.60 -10.09
N PRO A 469 20.04 -24.58 -9.91
CA PRO A 469 21.37 -24.53 -10.51
C PRO A 469 21.29 -24.69 -12.04
N ASP A 470 22.35 -24.32 -12.73
CA ASP A 470 22.58 -24.65 -14.16
C ASP A 470 21.63 -24.01 -15.18
N VAL A 471 21.15 -22.79 -14.90
CA VAL A 471 20.43 -22.00 -15.91
C VAL A 471 21.42 -21.26 -16.80
N ALA A 472 21.38 -21.54 -18.11
CA ALA A 472 22.19 -20.85 -19.10
C ALA A 472 21.58 -19.50 -19.50
N PHE A 473 22.44 -18.50 -19.70
CA PHE A 473 22.04 -17.16 -20.16
C PHE A 473 22.78 -16.75 -21.44
N PRO A 474 22.43 -17.32 -22.62
CA PRO A 474 23.15 -17.08 -23.87
C PRO A 474 23.23 -15.60 -24.26
N ARG A 475 22.22 -14.81 -23.92
CA ARG A 475 22.18 -13.36 -24.20
C ARG A 475 23.24 -12.56 -23.43
N LEU A 476 23.67 -13.05 -22.28
CA LEU A 476 24.68 -12.40 -21.44
C LEU A 476 26.10 -12.82 -21.78
N ALA A 477 26.29 -13.90 -22.55
CA ALA A 477 27.60 -14.37 -22.99
C ALA A 477 28.35 -13.34 -23.85
N ASN A 478 27.61 -12.45 -24.53
CA ASN A 478 28.18 -11.34 -25.32
C ASN A 478 28.63 -10.15 -24.46
N VAL A 479 28.31 -10.14 -23.17
CA VAL A 479 28.64 -9.04 -22.24
C VAL A 479 29.79 -9.44 -21.32
N GLY A 480 29.85 -10.70 -20.88
CA GLY A 480 30.94 -11.19 -20.04
C GLY A 480 30.78 -12.66 -19.65
N THR A 481 31.70 -13.17 -18.85
CA THR A 481 31.67 -14.57 -18.38
C THR A 481 30.68 -14.73 -17.22
N VAL A 482 29.65 -15.54 -17.44
CA VAL A 482 28.67 -15.88 -16.39
C VAL A 482 29.28 -16.91 -15.44
N SER A 483 29.25 -16.58 -14.15
CA SER A 483 29.68 -17.41 -13.03
C SER A 483 28.51 -17.64 -12.06
N THR A 484 28.55 -18.75 -11.33
CA THR A 484 27.52 -19.15 -10.38
C THR A 484 28.13 -19.40 -9.00
N GLU A 485 27.48 -18.88 -7.96
CA GLU A 485 27.88 -19.07 -6.56
C GLU A 485 26.67 -19.53 -5.74
N PHE A 486 26.81 -20.61 -4.99
CA PHE A 486 25.77 -21.06 -4.07
C PHE A 486 25.79 -20.22 -2.79
N PHE A 487 24.63 -19.68 -2.38
CA PHE A 487 24.49 -18.91 -1.15
C PHE A 487 23.70 -19.71 -0.09
N PRO A 488 24.40 -20.35 0.87
CA PRO A 488 23.80 -21.34 1.78
C PRO A 488 22.65 -20.78 2.62
N ASN A 489 22.80 -19.56 3.14
CA ASN A 489 21.84 -18.94 4.07
C ASN A 489 20.45 -18.73 3.48
N LYS A 490 20.32 -18.63 2.15
CA LYS A 490 19.02 -18.46 1.47
C LYS A 490 18.69 -19.60 0.51
N SER A 491 19.53 -20.64 0.43
CA SER A 491 19.36 -21.78 -0.47
C SER A 491 19.09 -21.36 -1.94
N VAL A 492 19.88 -20.39 -2.44
CA VAL A 492 19.78 -19.87 -3.81
C VAL A 492 21.17 -19.79 -4.45
N TYR A 493 21.21 -19.91 -5.78
CA TYR A 493 22.38 -19.66 -6.61
C TYR A 493 22.35 -18.23 -7.11
N ARG A 494 23.45 -17.50 -6.91
CA ARG A 494 23.70 -16.17 -7.46
C ARG A 494 24.39 -16.32 -8.80
N TYR A 495 23.89 -15.59 -9.79
CA TYR A 495 24.49 -15.54 -11.11
C TYR A 495 25.12 -14.17 -11.31
N THR A 496 26.41 -14.19 -11.67
CA THR A 496 27.24 -12.99 -11.78
C THR A 496 28.00 -12.95 -13.10
N LEU A 497 28.19 -11.76 -13.67
CA LEU A 497 29.17 -11.53 -14.73
C LEU A 497 30.48 -11.07 -14.09
N GLY A 498 31.57 -11.82 -14.34
CA GLY A 498 32.92 -11.49 -13.86
C GLY A 498 33.79 -10.87 -14.96
N GLY A 499 35.05 -10.58 -14.62
CA GLY A 499 36.05 -10.04 -15.55
C GLY A 499 36.30 -8.54 -15.44
N TYR A 500 35.79 -7.88 -14.39
CA TYR A 500 35.98 -6.45 -14.20
C TYR A 500 37.02 -6.19 -13.09
N THR A 501 38.08 -5.48 -13.43
CA THR A 501 39.10 -4.98 -12.47
C THR A 501 38.88 -3.52 -12.09
N ASP A 502 37.98 -2.83 -12.81
CA ASP A 502 37.65 -1.42 -12.60
C ASP A 502 36.14 -1.24 -12.46
N ILE A 503 35.74 -0.38 -11.53
CA ILE A 503 34.33 -0.10 -11.23
C ILE A 503 33.60 0.54 -12.41
N ASN A 504 34.26 1.40 -13.19
CA ASN A 504 33.60 2.11 -14.29
C ASN A 504 33.25 1.13 -15.43
N SER A 505 34.14 0.17 -15.69
CA SER A 505 33.86 -0.91 -16.65
C SER A 505 32.64 -1.75 -16.24
N ALA A 506 32.53 -2.11 -14.97
CA ALA A 506 31.38 -2.84 -14.43
C ALA A 506 30.08 -2.01 -14.48
N ALA A 507 30.16 -0.71 -14.17
CA ALA A 507 29.01 0.19 -14.20
C ALA A 507 28.44 0.37 -15.61
N ALA A 508 29.29 0.49 -16.63
CA ALA A 508 28.88 0.61 -18.03
C ALA A 508 28.12 -0.64 -18.50
N ASP A 509 28.57 -1.83 -18.09
CA ASP A 509 27.94 -3.09 -18.50
C ASP A 509 26.69 -3.45 -17.69
N VAL A 510 26.56 -2.98 -16.43
CA VAL A 510 25.29 -3.07 -15.68
C VAL A 510 24.14 -2.48 -16.47
N TYR A 511 24.38 -1.36 -17.18
CA TYR A 511 23.35 -0.73 -18.00
C TYR A 511 22.91 -1.61 -19.18
N LYS A 512 23.85 -2.30 -19.82
CA LYS A 512 23.56 -3.25 -20.90
C LYS A 512 22.76 -4.44 -20.38
N VAL A 513 23.15 -4.99 -19.23
CA VAL A 513 22.48 -6.11 -18.56
C VAL A 513 21.05 -5.76 -18.17
N ARG A 514 20.81 -4.54 -17.65
CA ARG A 514 19.46 -4.04 -17.34
C ARG A 514 18.59 -3.92 -18.59
N LYS A 515 19.13 -3.41 -19.70
CA LYS A 515 18.43 -3.34 -20.99
C LYS A 515 18.04 -4.72 -21.57
N MET A 516 18.79 -5.77 -21.21
CA MET A 516 18.51 -7.15 -21.62
C MET A 516 17.42 -7.84 -20.78
N GLY A 517 16.84 -7.16 -19.78
CA GLY A 517 15.71 -7.63 -19.00
C GLY A 517 16.00 -7.83 -17.51
N PHE A 518 17.26 -7.72 -17.08
CA PHE A 518 17.67 -7.89 -15.68
C PHE A 518 17.67 -6.54 -14.95
N ARG A 519 16.48 -5.97 -14.73
CA ARG A 519 16.31 -4.60 -14.19
C ARG A 519 16.99 -4.37 -12.85
N ASP A 520 17.07 -5.42 -12.02
CA ASP A 520 17.64 -5.36 -10.68
C ASP A 520 19.16 -5.66 -10.63
N ALA A 521 19.84 -5.69 -11.78
CA ALA A 521 21.28 -5.94 -11.80
C ALA A 521 22.07 -4.84 -11.08
N PHE A 522 23.10 -5.21 -10.32
CA PHE A 522 23.97 -4.30 -9.56
C PHE A 522 25.43 -4.79 -9.52
N VAL A 523 26.37 -3.89 -9.19
CA VAL A 523 27.79 -4.22 -9.04
C VAL A 523 28.08 -4.69 -7.61
N ALA A 524 28.85 -5.76 -7.46
CA ALA A 524 29.35 -6.27 -6.19
C ALA A 524 30.88 -6.35 -6.24
N MET A 525 31.52 -5.93 -5.15
CA MET A 525 32.97 -5.93 -5.01
C MET A 525 33.41 -7.20 -4.27
N TYR A 526 34.43 -7.86 -4.79
CA TYR A 526 35.03 -9.08 -4.25
C TYR A 526 36.50 -8.85 -3.92
N ARG A 527 36.92 -9.40 -2.78
CA ARG A 527 38.32 -9.45 -2.36
C ARG A 527 38.62 -10.89 -1.95
N ASN A 528 39.61 -11.51 -2.58
CA ASN A 528 39.94 -12.94 -2.40
C ASN A 528 38.74 -13.88 -2.64
N GLY A 529 37.90 -13.58 -3.63
CA GLY A 529 36.70 -14.37 -3.92
C GLY A 529 35.56 -14.20 -2.90
N VAL A 530 35.72 -13.35 -1.87
CA VAL A 530 34.68 -13.04 -0.88
C VAL A 530 34.06 -11.68 -1.19
N ARG A 531 32.72 -11.61 -1.23
CA ARG A 531 32.00 -10.35 -1.45
C ARG A 531 32.17 -9.42 -0.24
N VAL A 532 32.71 -8.22 -0.49
CA VAL A 532 33.00 -7.20 0.52
C VAL A 532 32.03 -6.02 0.50
N ASN A 533 31.49 -5.65 -0.67
CA ASN A 533 30.55 -4.52 -0.78
C ASN A 533 29.54 -4.71 -1.93
N THR A 534 28.42 -3.99 -1.87
CA THR A 534 27.42 -3.87 -2.93
C THR A 534 27.32 -2.43 -3.34
N LEU A 535 27.65 -2.15 -4.59
CA LEU A 535 27.65 -0.80 -5.15
C LEU A 535 26.38 -0.66 -5.99
N TYR A 536 25.37 -0.01 -5.40
CA TYR A 536 24.18 0.38 -6.13
C TYR A 536 24.52 1.58 -7.01
N HIS A 537 24.67 1.36 -8.31
CA HIS A 537 24.67 2.46 -9.25
C HIS A 537 23.21 2.94 -9.41
N ALA A 538 22.86 3.93 -8.60
CA ALA A 538 21.67 4.74 -8.78
C ALA A 538 21.82 5.52 -10.09
N LYS A 539 20.73 5.60 -10.84
CA LYS A 539 20.62 6.55 -11.94
C LYS A 539 20.00 7.82 -11.40
#